data_AF-T1AU16-F1
#
_entry.id   AF-T1AU16-F1
#
_cell.length_a   1.000
_cell.length_b   1.000
_cell.length_c   1.000
_cell.angle_alpha   90.00
_cell.angle_beta   90.00
_cell.angle_gamma   90.00
#
_symmetry.space_group_name_H-M   'P 1'
#
loop_
_entity.id
_entity.type
_entity.pdbx_description
1 polymer ?
#
loop_
_entity_poly.entity_id
_entity_poly.type
_entity_poly.pdbx_seq_one_letter_code
_entity_poly.pdbx_strand_id
1 'polypeptide(L)'
;PDESRTFGMEGMFRSLGIYSSVGQLYEPQDHDQLMYYRESVNGQILQEGINEAGAFSSWIAAATSYSTHGVTTLPFYIFYSMFGFQRVGDLAWAAGDMQCRGFLIGGTAGRTTLNGEGLQHQDGHSQVHASFIPNCISYDPTYAYELAVIFQDGLHRMFHAQENVFYYLTTMN
;
A
#
# COMPACT_ATOMS: atom_id res chain seq x y z
N PRO A 1 6.79 -1.88 1.99
CA PRO A 1 8.12 -2.29 1.51
C PRO A 1 9.17 -1.23 1.87
N ASP A 2 10.44 -1.51 1.63
CA ASP A 2 11.55 -0.72 2.19
C ASP A 2 11.58 0.75 1.69
N GLU A 3 11.01 1.00 0.51
CA GLU A 3 11.24 2.20 -0.30
C GLU A 3 10.33 3.39 0.04
N SER A 4 9.98 3.53 1.32
CA SER A 4 9.21 4.64 1.88
C SER A 4 9.58 6.05 1.36
N ARG A 5 10.88 6.34 1.22
CA ARG A 5 11.37 7.63 0.69
C ARG A 5 11.07 7.84 -0.79
N THR A 6 11.06 6.77 -1.58
CA THR A 6 10.67 6.84 -3.00
C THR A 6 9.24 7.38 -3.14
N PHE A 7 8.39 7.10 -2.15
CA PHE A 7 6.98 7.50 -2.17
C PHE A 7 6.69 8.77 -1.34
N GLY A 8 7.71 9.48 -0.85
CA GLY A 8 7.52 10.68 -0.03
C GLY A 8 6.90 10.42 1.35
N MET A 9 7.03 9.19 1.87
CA MET A 9 6.42 8.77 3.14
C MET A 9 7.26 9.14 4.37
N GLU A 10 8.47 9.67 4.19
CA GLU A 10 9.34 10.13 5.28
C GLU A 10 8.67 11.22 6.13
N GLY A 11 7.76 12.00 5.52
CA GLY A 11 6.72 12.82 6.13
C GLY A 11 6.10 12.23 7.40
N MET A 12 5.74 10.97 7.29
CA MET A 12 4.88 10.26 8.23
C MET A 12 5.68 9.54 9.33
N PHE A 13 6.96 9.26 9.12
CA PHE A 13 7.81 8.57 10.10
C PHE A 13 7.89 9.32 11.42
N ARG A 14 8.03 10.65 11.34
CA ARG A 14 8.10 11.48 12.53
C ARG A 14 6.79 11.55 13.30
N SER A 15 5.67 11.66 12.58
CA SER A 15 4.34 11.89 13.14
C SER A 15 3.67 10.60 13.63
N LEU A 16 3.74 9.54 12.82
CA LEU A 16 3.06 8.26 13.08
C LEU A 16 3.98 7.19 13.69
N GLY A 17 5.30 7.28 13.43
CA GLY A 17 6.27 6.27 13.85
C GLY A 17 6.17 4.96 13.06
N ILE A 18 7.29 4.26 12.96
CA ILE A 18 7.39 2.92 12.40
C ILE A 18 7.21 1.91 13.53
N TYR A 19 6.33 0.95 13.34
CA TYR A 19 6.09 -0.08 14.34
C TYR A 19 7.32 -0.98 14.49
N SER A 20 7.79 -1.13 15.71
CA SER A 20 8.82 -2.10 16.10
C SER A 20 8.47 -2.65 17.48
N SER A 21 8.29 -3.96 17.59
CA SER A 21 7.89 -4.61 18.85
C SER A 21 8.92 -4.42 19.97
N VAL A 22 10.17 -4.14 19.62
CA VAL A 22 11.28 -3.89 20.56
C VAL A 22 11.63 -2.41 20.71
N GLY A 23 10.96 -1.53 19.94
CA GLY A 23 11.29 -0.11 19.87
C GLY A 23 12.62 0.17 19.16
N GLN A 24 13.07 1.43 19.23
CA GLN A 24 14.32 1.87 18.61
C GLN A 24 15.54 1.43 19.45
N LEU A 25 16.32 0.48 18.93
CA LEU A 25 17.51 -0.06 19.60
C LEU A 25 18.85 0.49 19.07
N TYR A 26 18.82 1.38 18.08
CA TYR A 26 19.98 1.95 17.43
C TYR A 26 19.78 3.44 17.13
N GLU A 27 20.87 4.18 16.96
CA GLU A 27 20.82 5.56 16.46
C GLU A 27 20.65 5.55 14.93
N PRO A 28 19.57 6.13 14.39
CA PRO A 28 19.37 6.18 12.95
C PRO A 28 20.50 6.92 12.24
N GLN A 29 20.88 6.45 11.05
CA GLN A 29 21.88 7.13 10.21
C GLN A 29 21.45 8.57 9.87
N ASP A 30 20.14 8.80 9.78
CA ASP A 30 19.53 10.07 9.45
C ASP A 30 19.05 10.86 10.69
N HIS A 31 19.50 10.53 11.91
CA HIS A 31 19.05 11.18 13.15
C HIS A 31 19.23 12.71 13.15
N ASP A 32 20.23 13.23 12.43
CA ASP A 32 20.49 14.67 12.24
C ASP A 32 19.54 15.34 11.23
N GLN A 33 18.73 14.57 10.50
CA GLN A 33 17.79 15.08 9.50
C GLN A 33 16.44 15.44 10.13
N LEU A 34 15.75 16.40 9.52
CA LEU A 34 14.42 16.86 9.95
C LEU A 34 13.36 15.74 9.96
N MET A 35 13.53 14.77 9.06
CA MET A 35 12.62 13.65 8.80
C MET A 35 13.36 12.32 9.04
N TYR A 36 13.85 12.14 10.26
CA TYR A 36 14.63 10.96 10.64
C TYR A 36 13.75 9.72 10.83
N TYR A 37 14.35 8.56 10.65
CA TYR A 37 13.72 7.26 10.85
C TYR A 37 13.42 7.04 12.34
N ARG A 38 12.17 6.75 12.70
CA ARG A 38 11.72 6.63 14.09
C ARG A 38 10.91 5.36 14.31
N GLU A 39 11.52 4.38 14.96
CA GLU A 39 10.83 3.18 15.42
C GLU A 39 10.20 3.38 16.81
N SER A 40 9.04 2.78 17.02
CA SER A 40 8.34 2.78 18.29
C SER A 40 7.42 1.57 18.44
N VAL A 41 7.23 1.12 19.68
CA VAL A 41 6.27 0.05 20.03
C VAL A 41 4.82 0.44 19.71
N ASN A 42 4.53 1.74 19.60
CA ASN A 42 3.23 2.27 19.22
C ASN A 42 3.25 2.96 17.84
N GLY A 43 4.27 2.68 17.02
CA GLY A 43 4.29 3.16 15.64
C GLY A 43 3.10 2.61 14.83
N GLN A 44 2.61 3.38 13.88
CA GLN A 44 1.46 2.98 13.05
C GLN A 44 1.86 2.45 11.67
N ILE A 45 3.09 2.74 11.23
CA ILE A 45 3.57 2.32 9.91
C ILE A 45 4.23 0.94 10.02
N LEU A 46 3.80 0.00 9.17
CA LEU A 46 4.43 -1.31 9.04
C LEU A 46 5.50 -1.25 7.94
N GLN A 47 6.78 -1.27 8.34
CA GLN A 47 7.93 -1.35 7.44
C GLN A 47 8.38 -2.82 7.34
N GLU A 48 7.96 -3.49 6.28
CA GLU A 48 8.15 -4.94 6.10
C GLU A 48 9.46 -5.30 5.36
N GLY A 49 10.29 -4.29 5.06
CA GLY A 49 11.50 -4.44 4.25
C GLY A 49 11.21 -4.86 2.80
N ILE A 50 12.20 -5.50 2.15
CA ILE A 50 12.09 -6.04 0.79
C ILE A 50 11.35 -7.38 0.84
N ASN A 51 10.05 -7.31 1.07
CA ASN A 51 9.20 -8.49 1.24
C ASN A 51 7.75 -8.16 0.82
N GLU A 52 7.49 -8.11 -0.49
CA GLU A 52 6.15 -7.74 -0.98
C GLU A 52 5.08 -8.73 -0.54
N ALA A 53 5.41 -10.02 -0.46
CA ALA A 53 4.49 -11.05 0.01
C ALA A 53 4.13 -10.87 1.50
N GLY A 54 5.13 -10.55 2.33
CA GLY A 54 4.92 -10.22 3.75
C GLY A 54 4.09 -8.96 3.91
N ALA A 55 4.43 -7.88 3.20
CA ALA A 55 3.69 -6.63 3.25
C ALA A 55 2.24 -6.78 2.76
N PHE A 56 2.01 -7.56 1.71
CA PHE A 56 0.66 -7.86 1.24
C PHE A 56 -0.11 -8.71 2.26
N SER A 57 0.56 -9.64 2.95
CA SER A 57 -0.06 -10.45 4.02
C SER A 57 -0.45 -9.60 5.24
N SER A 58 0.40 -8.66 5.64
CA SER A 58 0.09 -7.67 6.69
C SER A 58 -1.10 -6.79 6.26
N TRP A 59 -1.15 -6.40 4.99
CA TRP A 59 -2.29 -5.68 4.43
C TRP A 59 -3.58 -6.53 4.47
N ILE A 60 -3.55 -7.81 4.10
CA ILE A 60 -4.72 -8.72 4.18
C ILE A 60 -5.22 -8.83 5.63
N ALA A 61 -4.31 -9.02 6.58
CA ALA A 61 -4.65 -9.14 8.00
C ALA A 61 -5.36 -7.88 8.52
N ALA A 62 -4.85 -6.70 8.14
CA ALA A 62 -5.52 -5.44 8.44
C ALA A 62 -6.87 -5.32 7.69
N ALA A 63 -6.89 -5.60 6.39
CA ALA A 63 -8.06 -5.42 5.52
C ALA A 63 -9.26 -6.33 5.88
N THR A 64 -9.02 -7.37 6.69
CA THR A 64 -10.04 -8.32 7.17
C THR A 64 -10.33 -8.22 8.67
N SER A 65 -9.59 -7.37 9.40
CA SER A 65 -9.74 -7.15 10.86
C SER A 65 -11.17 -6.82 11.30
N TYR A 66 -11.94 -6.15 10.43
CA TYR A 66 -13.35 -5.83 10.66
C TYR A 66 -14.20 -7.08 10.93
N SER A 67 -13.83 -8.22 10.34
CA SER A 67 -14.51 -9.50 10.46
C SER A 67 -13.79 -10.42 11.47
N THR A 68 -12.48 -10.57 11.34
CA THR A 68 -11.70 -11.54 12.15
C THR A 68 -11.59 -11.14 13.62
N HIS A 69 -11.56 -9.83 13.90
CA HIS A 69 -11.36 -9.29 15.25
C HIS A 69 -12.51 -8.38 15.70
N GLY A 70 -13.48 -8.09 14.84
CA GLY A 70 -14.54 -7.12 15.13
C GLY A 70 -14.03 -5.68 15.28
N VAL A 71 -12.79 -5.41 14.84
CA VAL A 71 -12.15 -4.09 14.91
C VAL A 71 -11.80 -3.67 13.50
N THR A 72 -12.44 -2.62 13.02
CA THR A 72 -12.20 -2.12 11.66
C THR A 72 -10.88 -1.35 11.60
N THR A 73 -9.96 -1.79 10.75
CA THR A 73 -8.80 -0.99 10.35
C THR A 73 -8.93 -0.53 8.89
N LEU A 74 -8.19 0.52 8.55
CA LEU A 74 -8.15 1.10 7.21
C LEU A 74 -6.70 1.01 6.68
N PRO A 75 -6.33 -0.08 5.98
CA PRO A 75 -4.96 -0.23 5.51
C PRO A 75 -4.73 0.41 4.14
N PHE A 76 -3.59 1.09 4.04
CA PHE A 76 -3.00 1.55 2.79
C PHE A 76 -1.64 0.87 2.61
N TYR A 77 -1.47 0.15 1.50
CA TYR A 77 -0.20 -0.47 1.15
C TYR A 77 0.33 0.12 -0.16
N ILE A 78 1.41 0.89 -0.07
CA ILE A 78 2.11 1.48 -1.22
C ILE A 78 3.38 0.70 -1.56
N PHE A 79 3.61 0.45 -2.85
CA PHE A 79 4.72 -0.35 -3.36
C PHE A 79 5.00 0.02 -4.83
N TYR A 80 6.15 -0.38 -5.38
CA TYR A 80 6.39 -0.29 -6.82
C TYR A 80 5.35 -1.12 -7.56
N SER A 81 4.49 -0.49 -8.36
CA SER A 81 3.35 -1.12 -9.05
C SER A 81 3.67 -2.47 -9.72
N MET A 82 4.85 -2.59 -10.33
CA MET A 82 5.35 -3.83 -10.93
C MET A 82 5.39 -5.03 -9.98
N PHE A 83 5.66 -4.82 -8.69
CA PHE A 83 5.79 -5.87 -7.68
C PHE A 83 4.52 -6.08 -6.86
N GLY A 84 3.38 -5.58 -7.36
CA GLY A 84 2.04 -5.95 -6.87
C GLY A 84 1.57 -7.26 -7.51
N PHE A 85 0.51 -7.17 -8.32
CA PHE A 85 -0.17 -8.34 -8.90
C PHE A 85 0.74 -9.28 -9.70
N GLN A 86 1.78 -8.78 -10.37
CA GLN A 86 2.72 -9.66 -11.07
C GLN A 86 3.55 -10.53 -10.09
N ARG A 87 3.93 -9.99 -8.93
CA ARG A 87 4.78 -10.68 -7.95
C ARG A 87 3.98 -11.51 -6.95
N VAL A 88 2.83 -10.99 -6.50
CA VAL A 88 2.01 -11.55 -5.42
C VAL A 88 0.55 -11.79 -5.85
N GLY A 89 0.32 -12.09 -7.13
CA GLY A 89 -1.03 -12.23 -7.69
C GLY A 89 -1.92 -13.26 -7.00
N ASP A 90 -1.36 -14.38 -6.53
CA ASP A 90 -2.13 -15.40 -5.81
C ASP A 90 -2.60 -14.91 -4.43
N LEU A 91 -1.79 -14.10 -3.74
CA LEU A 91 -2.22 -13.40 -2.52
C LEU A 91 -3.27 -12.35 -2.82
N ALA A 92 -3.17 -11.63 -3.95
CA ALA A 92 -4.20 -10.69 -4.37
C ALA A 92 -5.53 -11.38 -4.70
N TRP A 93 -5.48 -12.59 -5.27
CA TRP A 93 -6.67 -13.42 -5.47
C TRP A 93 -7.27 -13.87 -4.13
N ALA A 94 -6.42 -14.39 -3.23
CA ALA A 94 -6.84 -14.77 -1.88
C ALA A 94 -7.44 -13.60 -1.10
N ALA A 95 -6.95 -12.37 -1.30
CA ALA A 95 -7.53 -11.18 -0.70
C ALA A 95 -8.98 -10.94 -1.16
N GLY A 96 -9.26 -11.18 -2.44
CA GLY A 96 -10.61 -11.13 -2.98
C GLY A 96 -11.54 -12.16 -2.32
N ASP A 97 -11.06 -13.40 -2.18
CA ASP A 97 -11.80 -14.48 -1.50
C ASP A 97 -12.08 -14.15 -0.03
N MET A 98 -11.07 -13.64 0.67
CA MET A 98 -11.14 -13.22 2.08
C MET A 98 -11.97 -11.94 2.31
N GLN A 99 -12.56 -11.36 1.26
CA GLN A 99 -13.40 -10.15 1.33
C GLN A 99 -12.65 -8.94 1.88
N CYS A 100 -11.37 -8.80 1.53
CA CYS A 100 -10.54 -7.69 2.00
C CYS A 100 -11.16 -6.32 1.68
N ARG A 101 -11.02 -5.38 2.62
CA ARG A 101 -11.38 -3.97 2.45
C ARG A 101 -10.18 -3.08 2.77
N GLY A 102 -9.65 -2.41 1.76
CA GLY A 102 -8.48 -1.55 1.89
C GLY A 102 -7.98 -1.00 0.56
N PHE A 103 -6.86 -0.29 0.60
CA PHE A 103 -6.27 0.35 -0.57
C PHE A 103 -4.87 -0.20 -0.86
N LEU A 104 -4.66 -0.64 -2.10
CA LEU A 104 -3.37 -0.96 -2.69
C LEU A 104 -2.96 0.20 -3.61
N ILE A 105 -1.77 0.76 -3.39
CA ILE A 105 -1.25 1.89 -4.15
C ILE A 105 -0.02 1.42 -4.92
N GLY A 106 -0.21 1.22 -6.23
CA GLY A 106 0.89 0.97 -7.15
C GLY A 106 1.63 2.26 -7.45
N GLY A 107 2.62 2.59 -6.64
CA GLY A 107 3.52 3.71 -6.85
C GLY A 107 4.41 3.52 -8.07
N THR A 108 5.00 4.64 -8.52
CA THR A 108 5.95 4.70 -9.65
C THR A 108 5.44 3.91 -10.87
N ALA A 109 4.15 4.01 -11.16
CA ALA A 109 3.50 3.28 -12.25
C ALA A 109 3.72 3.96 -13.61
N GLY A 110 3.42 3.22 -14.68
CA GLY A 110 3.49 3.70 -16.06
C GLY A 110 4.81 3.33 -16.73
N ARG A 111 4.69 2.67 -17.89
CA ARG A 111 5.84 2.07 -18.62
C ARG A 111 6.90 3.11 -18.96
N THR A 112 6.46 4.31 -19.30
CA THR A 112 7.34 5.41 -19.71
C THR A 112 7.58 6.42 -18.60
N THR A 113 6.83 6.36 -17.50
CA THR A 113 6.94 7.31 -16.39
C THR A 113 8.19 7.02 -15.55
N LEU A 114 8.44 5.74 -15.26
CA LEU A 114 9.63 5.29 -14.53
C LEU A 114 10.81 5.02 -15.51
N ASN A 115 11.21 6.06 -16.24
CA ASN A 115 12.06 5.95 -17.43
C ASN A 115 13.53 5.53 -17.19
N GLY A 116 14.00 5.43 -15.93
CA GLY A 116 15.38 5.01 -15.60
C GLY A 116 15.55 3.57 -15.12
N GLU A 117 14.50 2.95 -14.58
CA GLU A 117 14.61 1.66 -13.86
C GLU A 117 14.57 0.43 -14.79
N GLY A 118 14.14 0.60 -16.04
CA GLY A 118 14.23 -0.41 -17.09
C GLY A 118 13.23 -1.58 -16.97
N LEU A 119 13.59 -2.69 -17.64
CA LEU A 119 12.69 -3.78 -18.01
C LEU A 119 11.87 -4.36 -16.83
N GLN A 120 12.50 -4.54 -15.68
CA GLN A 120 11.89 -5.20 -14.52
C GLN A 120 11.09 -4.27 -13.61
N HIS A 121 11.01 -2.97 -13.92
CA HIS A 121 10.35 -1.98 -13.05
C HIS A 121 9.30 -1.16 -13.79
N GLN A 122 9.50 -0.90 -15.08
CA GLN A 122 8.59 -0.09 -15.89
C GLN A 122 7.26 -0.81 -16.07
N ASP A 123 6.27 -0.52 -15.24
CA ASP A 123 4.98 -1.20 -15.27
C ASP A 123 4.02 -0.60 -16.30
N GLY A 124 3.49 -1.44 -17.18
CA GLY A 124 2.45 -1.07 -18.12
C GLY A 124 1.40 -2.15 -18.28
N HIS A 125 1.19 -2.98 -17.25
CA HIS A 125 0.29 -4.13 -17.32
C HIS A 125 -0.32 -4.54 -15.96
N SER A 126 0.05 -3.93 -14.84
CA SER A 126 -0.58 -4.21 -13.53
C SER A 126 -2.10 -4.03 -13.52
N GLN A 127 -2.63 -3.01 -14.20
CA GLN A 127 -4.08 -2.79 -14.35
C GLN A 127 -4.77 -3.98 -15.05
N VAL A 128 -4.09 -4.62 -16.01
CA VAL A 128 -4.60 -5.83 -16.67
C VAL A 128 -4.65 -7.00 -15.68
N HIS A 129 -3.60 -7.18 -14.87
CA HIS A 129 -3.60 -8.23 -13.84
C HIS A 129 -4.67 -7.98 -12.77
N ALA A 130 -4.84 -6.73 -12.34
CA ALA A 130 -5.87 -6.35 -11.37
C ALA A 130 -7.28 -6.67 -11.89
N SER A 131 -7.52 -6.50 -13.21
CA SER A 131 -8.81 -6.76 -13.85
C SER A 131 -9.28 -8.22 -13.76
N PHE A 132 -8.38 -9.16 -13.42
CA PHE A 132 -8.75 -10.56 -13.23
C PHE A 132 -9.47 -10.82 -11.90
N ILE A 133 -9.35 -9.92 -10.91
CA ILE A 133 -9.95 -10.10 -9.58
C ILE A 133 -11.30 -9.37 -9.51
N PRO A 134 -12.44 -10.08 -9.39
CA PRO A 134 -13.76 -9.46 -9.57
C PRO A 134 -14.11 -8.32 -8.61
N ASN A 135 -13.61 -8.37 -7.38
CA ASN A 135 -13.86 -7.38 -6.33
C ASN A 135 -12.66 -6.45 -6.08
N CYS A 136 -11.69 -6.42 -7.01
CA CYS A 136 -10.65 -5.40 -7.08
C CYS A 136 -11.15 -4.24 -7.95
N ILE A 137 -11.35 -3.07 -7.35
CA ILE A 137 -11.75 -1.86 -8.07
C ILE A 137 -10.47 -1.10 -8.44
N SER A 138 -10.13 -1.09 -9.73
CA SER A 138 -8.86 -0.53 -10.20
C SER A 138 -9.03 0.81 -10.93
N TYR A 139 -8.16 1.77 -10.61
CA TYR A 139 -8.12 3.11 -11.21
C TYR A 139 -6.69 3.52 -11.59
N ASP A 140 -6.57 4.30 -12.66
CA ASP A 140 -5.34 4.98 -13.08
C ASP A 140 -5.58 6.50 -13.18
N PRO A 141 -5.69 7.21 -12.03
CA PRO A 141 -5.98 8.63 -12.00
C PRO A 141 -4.82 9.46 -12.55
N THR A 142 -5.15 10.54 -13.25
CA THR A 142 -4.19 11.51 -13.79
C THR A 142 -4.00 12.70 -12.86
N TYR A 143 -5.07 13.13 -12.18
CA TYR A 143 -5.06 14.36 -11.37
C TYR A 143 -5.29 14.09 -9.89
N ALA A 144 -4.74 14.98 -9.05
CA ALA A 144 -4.85 14.86 -7.59
C ALA A 144 -6.30 14.90 -7.07
N TYR A 145 -7.20 15.65 -7.72
CA TYR A 145 -8.61 15.68 -7.33
C TYR A 145 -9.32 14.36 -7.63
N GLU A 146 -8.86 13.60 -8.63
CA GLU A 146 -9.41 12.28 -8.94
C GLU A 146 -9.05 11.30 -7.83
N LEU A 147 -7.78 11.32 -7.37
CA LEU A 147 -7.36 10.55 -6.20
C LEU A 147 -8.24 10.84 -4.97
N ALA A 148 -8.49 12.12 -4.68
CA ALA A 148 -9.33 12.50 -3.55
C ALA A 148 -10.76 11.94 -3.66
N VAL A 149 -11.37 12.02 -4.83
CA VAL A 149 -12.72 11.50 -5.08
C VAL A 149 -12.75 9.97 -5.01
N ILE A 150 -11.76 9.28 -5.59
CA ILE A 150 -11.68 7.80 -5.56
C ILE A 150 -11.49 7.29 -4.13
N PHE A 151 -10.62 7.92 -3.33
CA PHE A 151 -10.45 7.56 -1.92
C PHE A 151 -11.73 7.79 -1.13
N GLN A 152 -12.42 8.92 -1.35
CA GLN A 152 -13.69 9.21 -0.69
C GLN A 152 -14.76 8.16 -1.02
N ASP A 153 -14.89 7.78 -2.30
CA ASP A 153 -15.84 6.75 -2.76
C ASP A 153 -15.49 5.38 -2.16
N GLY A 154 -14.21 4.98 -2.21
CA GLY A 154 -13.76 3.73 -1.63
C GLY A 154 -14.01 3.63 -0.13
N LEU A 155 -13.79 4.72 0.60
CA LEU A 155 -14.11 4.80 2.03
C LEU A 155 -15.60 4.62 2.29
N HIS A 156 -16.44 5.30 1.52
CA HIS A 156 -17.88 5.17 1.62
C HIS A 156 -18.34 3.73 1.31
N ARG A 157 -17.91 3.16 0.19
CA ARG A 157 -18.31 1.81 -0.25
C ARG A 157 -17.90 0.74 0.74
N MET A 158 -16.62 0.70 1.12
CA MET A 158 -16.08 -0.35 1.98
C MET A 158 -16.54 -0.24 3.45
N PHE A 159 -16.56 0.98 4.00
CA PHE A 159 -16.73 1.16 5.45
C PHE A 159 -18.11 1.68 5.85
N HIS A 160 -18.79 2.44 4.99
CA HIS A 160 -20.16 2.89 5.26
C HIS A 160 -21.20 1.94 4.67
N ALA A 161 -21.12 1.66 3.36
CA ALA A 161 -22.04 0.77 2.67
C ALA A 161 -21.70 -0.73 2.85
N GLN A 162 -20.57 -1.04 3.48
CA GLN A 162 -20.14 -2.41 3.82
C GLN A 162 -19.99 -3.32 2.58
N GLU A 163 -19.61 -2.73 1.45
CA GLU A 163 -19.33 -3.47 0.22
C GLU A 163 -18.00 -4.22 0.34
N ASN A 164 -17.98 -5.50 -0.02
CA ASN A 164 -16.78 -6.36 0.04
C ASN A 164 -15.94 -6.22 -1.22
N VAL A 165 -15.31 -5.05 -1.35
CA VAL A 165 -14.38 -4.71 -2.42
C VAL A 165 -13.09 -4.15 -1.81
N PHE A 166 -12.00 -4.22 -2.56
CA PHE A 166 -10.77 -3.48 -2.26
C PHE A 166 -10.34 -2.68 -3.47
N TYR A 167 -9.51 -1.67 -3.24
CA TYR A 167 -9.13 -0.71 -4.27
C TYR A 167 -7.68 -0.89 -4.68
N TYR A 168 -7.43 -0.77 -5.99
CA TYR A 168 -6.10 -0.62 -6.55
C TYR A 168 -5.99 0.69 -7.31
N LEU A 169 -5.03 1.53 -6.94
CA LEU A 169 -4.76 2.79 -7.63
C LEU A 169 -3.31 2.80 -8.08
N THR A 170 -3.08 3.03 -9.37
CA THR A 170 -1.75 3.41 -9.84
C THR A 170 -1.49 4.89 -9.54
N THR A 171 -0.27 5.20 -9.15
CA THR A 171 0.18 6.58 -8.89
C THR A 171 1.53 6.79 -9.55
N MET A 172 1.75 8.01 -10.03
CA MET A 172 2.98 8.43 -10.69
C MET A 172 4.04 8.81 -9.64
N ASN A 173 5.28 9.07 -10.08
CA ASN A 173 6.40 9.49 -9.23
C ASN A 173 6.50 11.01 -9.05
#